data_AF-A0A395LJL7-F1
#
_entry.id   AF-A0A395LJL7-F1
#
_cell.length_a   1.000
_cell.length_b   1.000
_cell.length_c   1.000
_cell.angle_alpha   90.00
_cell.angle_beta   90.00
_cell.angle_gamma   90.00
#
_symmetry.space_group_name_H-M   'P 1'
#
loop_
_entity.id
_entity.type
_entity.pdbx_description
1 polymer ?
#
loop_
_entity_poly.entity_id
_entity_poly.type
_entity_poly.pdbx_seq_one_letter_code
_entity_poly.pdbx_strand_id
1 'polypeptide(L)'
;MLAVLAALYDRAPERIHGYDLMKQTGLKSGSLYPLLMRMSDRGLVSSEWCEPSAPGRPPRHAYRLTATGLALAREAKGDPGSFGLSDAKA
;
A
#
# COMPACT_ATOMS: atom_id res chain seq x y z
N MET A 1 0.82 -3.39 -7.50
CA MET A 1 1.33 -2.13 -6.92
C MET A 1 0.29 -1.02 -7.03
N LEU A 2 -0.20 -0.69 -8.23
CA LEU A 2 -1.20 0.36 -8.45
C LEU A 2 -2.47 0.22 -7.59
N ALA A 3 -3.06 -0.98 -7.50
CA ALA A 3 -4.25 -1.21 -6.66
C ALA A 3 -4.00 -0.88 -5.17
N VAL A 4 -2.82 -1.18 -4.64
CA VAL A 4 -2.46 -0.89 -3.23
C VAL A 4 -2.19 0.60 -3.04
N LEU A 5 -1.49 1.24 -3.99
CA LEU A 5 -1.29 2.70 -3.99
C LEU A 5 -2.63 3.44 -4.01
N ALA A 6 -3.54 3.05 -4.89
CA ALA A 6 -4.87 3.65 -5.00
C ALA A 6 -5.69 3.45 -3.71
N ALA A 7 -5.72 2.22 -3.18
CA ALA A 7 -6.44 1.90 -1.95
C ALA A 7 -5.95 2.72 -0.74
N LEU A 8 -4.63 2.87 -0.59
CA LEU A 8 -4.05 3.71 0.46
C LEU A 8 -4.27 5.21 0.20
N TYR A 9 -4.25 5.64 -1.06
CA TYR A 9 -4.49 7.03 -1.44
C TYR A 9 -5.92 7.49 -1.12
N ASP A 10 -6.92 6.65 -1.41
CA ASP A 10 -8.35 6.92 -1.17
C ASP A 10 -8.69 7.09 0.32
N ARG A 11 -7.78 6.70 1.19
CA ARG A 11 -7.94 6.79 2.64
C ARG A 11 -6.89 7.66 3.30
N ALA A 12 -5.99 8.28 2.54
CA ALA A 12 -4.96 9.13 3.11
C ALA A 12 -5.61 10.32 3.87
N PRO A 13 -5.07 10.70 5.05
CA PRO A 13 -3.83 10.23 5.68
C PRO A 13 -4.03 9.06 6.67
N GLU A 14 -5.16 8.35 6.63
CA GLU A 14 -5.47 7.26 7.55
C GLU A 14 -4.50 6.07 7.41
N ARG A 15 -4.39 5.30 8.49
CA ARG A 15 -3.63 4.05 8.54
C ARG A 15 -4.58 2.89 8.29
N ILE A 16 -4.24 2.00 7.36
CA ILE A 16 -5.07 0.86 7.00
C ILE A 16 -4.37 -0.44 7.37
N HIS A 17 -5.10 -1.40 7.95
CA HIS A 17 -4.57 -2.73 8.21
C HIS A 17 -4.42 -3.55 6.92
N GLY A 18 -3.44 -4.45 6.92
CA GLY A 18 -3.21 -5.35 5.78
C GLY A 18 -4.45 -6.17 5.38
N TYR A 19 -5.28 -6.55 6.35
CA TYR A 19 -6.53 -7.27 6.09
C TYR A 19 -7.55 -6.43 5.30
N ASP A 20 -7.71 -5.15 5.63
CA ASP A 20 -8.62 -4.26 4.92
C ASP A 20 -8.10 -3.96 3.51
N LEU A 21 -6.78 -3.85 3.35
CA LEU A 21 -6.15 -3.78 2.02
C LEU A 21 -6.41 -5.03 1.20
N MET A 22 -6.36 -6.23 1.78
CA MET A 22 -6.74 -7.47 1.07
C MET A 22 -8.20 -7.40 0.59
N LYS A 23 -9.12 -6.96 1.45
CA LYS A 23 -10.54 -6.81 1.10
C LYS A 23 -10.76 -5.80 -0.03
N GLN A 24 -10.10 -4.65 0.04
CA GLN A 24 -10.29 -3.56 -0.91
C GLN A 24 -9.62 -3.85 -2.27
N THR A 25 -8.47 -4.52 -2.28
CA THR A 25 -7.70 -4.78 -3.50
C THR A 25 -7.96 -6.15 -4.12
N GLY A 26 -8.61 -7.06 -3.40
CA GLY A 26 -8.79 -8.46 -3.80
C GLY A 26 -7.49 -9.29 -3.78
N LEU A 27 -6.38 -8.72 -3.32
CA LEU A 27 -5.09 -9.42 -3.28
C LEU A 27 -5.06 -10.45 -2.15
N LYS A 28 -4.52 -11.63 -2.48
CA LYS A 28 -4.20 -12.66 -1.48
C LYS A 28 -3.02 -12.21 -0.61
N SER A 29 -2.96 -12.72 0.61
CA SER A 29 -1.88 -12.42 1.57
C SER A 29 -0.49 -12.66 0.98
N GLY A 30 -0.29 -13.78 0.28
CA GLY A 30 0.97 -14.13 -0.38
C GLY A 30 1.43 -13.16 -1.46
N SER A 31 0.54 -12.33 -2.00
CA SER A 31 0.87 -11.26 -2.95
C SER A 31 0.97 -9.90 -2.26
N LEU A 32 0.07 -9.64 -1.31
CA LEU A 32 -0.02 -8.34 -0.65
C LEU A 32 1.21 -8.06 0.21
N TYR A 33 1.61 -8.97 1.10
CA TYR A 33 2.68 -8.67 2.05
C TYR A 33 4.05 -8.52 1.37
N PRO A 34 4.47 -9.37 0.41
CA PRO A 34 5.71 -9.12 -0.33
C PRO A 34 5.67 -7.83 -1.17
N LEU A 35 4.48 -7.39 -1.60
CA LEU A 35 4.33 -6.10 -2.26
C LEU A 35 4.48 -4.93 -1.27
N LEU A 36 3.84 -5.00 -0.10
CA LEU A 36 3.96 -3.99 0.95
C LEU A 36 5.40 -3.85 1.44
N MET A 37 6.13 -4.97 1.59
CA MET A 37 7.56 -4.96 1.91
C MET A 37 8.35 -4.20 0.86
N ARG A 38 8.22 -4.54 -0.43
CA ARG A 38 8.91 -3.82 -1.51
C ARG A 38 8.54 -2.34 -1.60
N MET A 39 7.29 -1.98 -1.30
CA MET A 39 6.87 -0.57 -1.25
C MET A 39 7.47 0.16 -0.04
N SER A 40 7.60 -0.52 1.10
CA SER A 40 8.29 -0.01 2.28
C SER A 40 9.78 0.19 2.04
N ASP A 41 10.45 -0.78 1.41
CA ASP A 41 11.86 -0.71 1.06
C ASP A 41 12.17 0.46 0.10
N ARG A 42 11.20 0.81 -0.75
CA ARG A 42 11.26 1.98 -1.65
C ARG A 42 10.82 3.29 -0.99
N GLY A 43 10.51 3.28 0.31
CA GLY A 43 10.05 4.46 1.05
C GLY A 43 8.69 4.99 0.59
N LEU A 44 7.85 4.18 -0.08
CA LEU A 44 6.51 4.59 -0.55
C LEU A 44 5.44 4.38 0.52
N VAL A 45 5.63 3.41 1.40
CA VAL A 45 4.69 3.06 2.47
C VAL A 45 5.44 3.01 3.78
N SER A 46 4.86 3.56 4.84
CA SER A 46 5.33 3.30 6.21
C SER A 46 4.46 2.23 6.84
N SER A 47 5.08 1.28 7.53
CA SER A 47 4.40 0.29 8.37
C SER A 47 4.65 0.61 9.84
N GLU A 48 3.60 0.59 10.64
CA GLU A 48 3.68 0.84 12.08
C GLU A 48 2.83 -0.18 12.82
N TRP A 49 3.30 -0.66 13.97
CA TRP A 49 2.48 -1.48 14.85
C TRP A 49 1.37 -0.63 15.47
N CYS A 50 0.13 -1.07 15.36
CA CYS A 50 -1.00 -0.47 16.06
C CYS A 50 -1.36 -1.31 17.28
N GLU A 51 -1.74 -0.60 18.35
CA GLU A 51 -2.29 -1.22 19.54
C GLU A 51 -3.54 -2.04 19.18
N PRO A 52 -3.79 -3.15 19.90
CA PRO A 52 -5.00 -3.92 19.73
C PRO A 52 -6.23 -3.04 19.95
N SER A 53 -7.15 -3.02 18.99
CA SER A 53 -8.43 -2.32 19.13
C SER A 53 -9.33 -2.91 20.22
N ALA A 54 -9.01 -4.12 20.70
CA ALA A 54 -9.70 -4.78 21.80
C ALA A 54 -8.74 -5.69 22.60
N PRO A 55 -8.99 -5.89 23.91
CA PRO A 55 -8.24 -6.84 24.73
C PRO A 55 -8.22 -8.24 24.11
N GLY A 56 -7.05 -8.88 24.09
CA GLY A 56 -6.87 -10.25 23.59
C GLY A 56 -6.65 -10.39 22.07
N ARG A 57 -6.63 -9.28 21.31
CA ARG A 57 -6.22 -9.32 19.89
C ARG A 57 -4.70 -9.07 19.78
N PRO A 58 -3.97 -9.79 18.92
CA PRO A 58 -2.56 -9.49 18.70
C PRO A 58 -2.42 -8.10 18.06
N PRO A 59 -1.32 -7.38 18.36
CA PRO A 59 -0.94 -6.18 17.62
C PRO A 59 -0.93 -6.46 16.12
N ARG A 60 -1.27 -5.44 15.31
CA ARG A 60 -1.27 -5.58 13.85
C ARG A 60 -0.55 -4.40 13.23
N HIS A 61 0.19 -4.68 12.15
CA HIS A 61 0.70 -3.62 11.32
C HIS A 61 -0.44 -2.85 10.64
N ALA A 62 -0.32 -1.54 10.64
CA ALA A 62 -1.07 -0.65 9.78
C ALA A 62 -0.12 0.06 8.81
N TYR A 63 -0.63 0.37 7.64
CA TYR A 63 0.11 0.92 6.52
C TYR A 63 -0.48 2.26 6.11
N ARG A 64 0.39 3.21 5.75
CA ARG A 64 -0.01 4.49 5.14
C ARG A 64 1.01 4.87 4.07
N LEU A 65 0.59 5.71 3.12
CA LEU A 65 1.53 6.32 2.18
C LEU A 65 2.45 7.30 2.91
N THR A 66 3.72 7.29 2.52
CA THR A 66 4.65 8.37 2.82
C THR A 66 4.39 9.56 1.89
N ALA A 67 5.10 10.67 2.08
CA ALA A 67 5.06 11.80 1.14
C ALA A 67 5.41 11.36 -0.30
N THR A 68 6.44 10.51 -0.46
CA THR A 68 6.84 9.94 -1.75
C THR A 68 5.75 9.03 -2.32
N GLY A 69 5.13 8.19 -1.49
CA GLY A 69 4.01 7.34 -1.91
C GLY A 69 2.78 8.14 -2.36
N LEU A 70 2.48 9.25 -1.68
CA LEU A 70 1.39 10.16 -2.04
C LEU A 70 1.64 10.85 -3.38
N ALA A 71 2.87 11.31 -3.63
CA ALA A 71 3.25 11.92 -4.90
C ALA A 71 3.07 10.91 -6.05
N LEU A 72 3.58 9.69 -5.88
CA LEU A 72 3.47 8.62 -6.88
C LEU A 72 2.00 8.22 -7.13
N ALA A 73 1.18 8.14 -6.08
CA ALA A 73 -0.23 7.80 -6.21
C ALA A 73 -1.03 8.90 -6.93
N ARG A 74 -0.67 10.18 -6.72
CA ARG A 74 -1.27 11.32 -7.46
C ARG A 74 -0.94 11.25 -8.94
N GLU A 75 0.32 11.00 -9.27
CA GLU A 75 0.76 10.82 -10.65
C GLU A 75 0.01 9.67 -11.33
N ALA A 76 -0.06 8.50 -10.67
CA ALA A 76 -0.79 7.34 -11.19
C ALA A 76 -2.30 7.58 -11.42
N LYS A 77 -2.91 8.47 -10.62
CA LYS A 77 -4.34 8.84 -10.75
C LYS A 77 -4.56 9.93 -11.79
N GLY A 78 -3.63 10.87 -11.93
CA GLY A 78 -3.69 11.96 -12.90
C GLY A 78 -3.29 11.54 -14.31
N ASP A 79 -2.48 10.48 -14.43
CA ASP A 79 -2.02 9.93 -15.69
C ASP A 79 -2.06 8.38 -15.66
N PRO A 80 -3.16 7.76 -16.12
CA PRO A 80 -3.26 6.31 -16.20
C PRO A 80 -2.30 5.67 -17.24
N GLY A 81 -1.57 6.46 -18.03
CA GLY A 81 -0.65 6.00 -19.09
C GLY A 81 0.86 6.13 -18.76
N SER A 82 1.25 6.83 -17.69
CA SER A 82 2.66 7.08 -17.35
C SER A 82 3.37 5.92 -16.64
N PHE A 83 2.64 4.95 -16.11
CA PHE A 83 3.20 3.75 -15.49
C PHE A 83 3.66 2.74 -16.56
N GLY A 84 4.63 3.15 -17.36
CA GLY A 84 5.22 2.36 -18.43
C GLY A 84 5.76 1.03 -17.92
N LEU A 85 5.24 -0.06 -18.49
CA LEU A 85 6.06 -1.20 -18.88
C LEU A 85 7.18 -0.68 -19.80
N SER A 86 8.30 -0.28 -19.21
CA SER A 86 9.53 0.04 -19.93
C SER A 86 10.62 -0.81 -19.34
N ASP A 87 10.60 -2.12 -19.65
CA ASP A 87 11.78 -2.95 -19.88
C ASP A 87 11.35 -4.41 -20.13
N ALA A 88 10.91 -4.68 -21.36
CA ALA A 88 11.06 -5.99 -21.97
C ALA A 88 12.20 -5.88 -23.00
N LYS A 89 13.39 -6.28 -22.55
CA LYS A 89 14.57 -6.45 -23.39
C LYS A 89 14.54 -7.87 -23.99
N ALA A 90 14.31 -7.97 -25.30
CA ALA A 90 14.90 -8.92 -26.26
C ALA A 90 14.09 -8.91 -27.56
#